data_AF-A0A940TQF9-F1
#
_entry.id   AF-A0A940TQF9-F1
#
_cell.length_a   1.000
_cell.length_b   1.000
_cell.length_c   1.000
_cell.angle_alpha   90.00
_cell.angle_beta   90.00
_cell.angle_gamma   90.00
#
_symmetry.space_group_name_H-M   'P 1'
#
loop_
_entity.id
_entity.type
_entity.pdbx_description
1 polymer ?
#
loop_
_entity_poly.entity_id
_entity_poly.type
_entity_poly.pdbx_seq_one_letter_code
_entity_poly.pdbx_strand_id
1 'polypeptide(L)'
;MESLGKFLRKERETRNISLEQVSKFTKIKQHHLIAIEEGRPELLPPAPYVKGYLNVYAKYLTLDPKNIVLRYEEYLKSLIPPESIELQHQALHKKKSPRPWYSLSFIFS
;
A
#
# COMPACT_ATOMS: atom_id res chain seq x y z
N MET A 1 -6.11 -20.24 -4.29
CA MET A 1 -6.45 -19.18 -3.32
C MET A 1 -7.06 -18.01 -4.10
N GLU A 2 -8.18 -17.46 -3.64
CA GLU A 2 -8.81 -16.31 -4.32
C GLU A 2 -7.96 -15.03 -4.15
N SER A 3 -7.82 -14.22 -5.21
CA SER A 3 -7.09 -12.96 -5.13
C SER A 3 -7.83 -11.94 -4.25
N LEU A 4 -7.08 -11.03 -3.62
CA LEU A 4 -7.68 -10.00 -2.75
C LEU A 4 -8.75 -9.17 -3.49
N GLY A 5 -8.46 -8.79 -4.75
CA GLY A 5 -9.40 -8.03 -5.58
C GLY A 5 -10.71 -8.77 -5.84
N LYS A 6 -10.64 -10.05 -6.23
CA LYS A 6 -11.84 -10.89 -6.43
C LYS A 6 -12.67 -11.04 -5.16
N PHE A 7 -12.01 -11.23 -4.03
CA PHE A 7 -12.66 -11.29 -2.72
C PHE A 7 -13.42 -9.99 -2.40
N LEU A 8 -12.79 -8.82 -2.56
CA LEU A 8 -13.43 -7.52 -2.30
C LEU A 8 -14.61 -7.27 -3.24
N ARG A 9 -14.48 -7.62 -4.52
CA ARG A 9 -15.56 -7.53 -5.50
C ARG A 9 -16.76 -8.39 -5.07
N LYS A 10 -16.51 -9.64 -4.69
CA LYS A 10 -17.54 -10.58 -4.24
C LYS A 10 -18.27 -10.05 -3.01
N GLU A 11 -17.56 -9.55 -2.01
CA GLU A 11 -18.15 -8.93 -0.81
C GLU A 11 -19.02 -7.72 -1.16
N ARG A 12 -18.55 -6.85 -2.06
CA ARG A 12 -19.32 -5.70 -2.54
C ARG A 12 -20.61 -6.14 -3.26
N GLU A 13 -20.50 -7.04 -4.21
CA GLU A 13 -21.63 -7.50 -5.05
C GLU A 13 -22.66 -8.27 -4.22
N THR A 14 -22.22 -9.11 -3.28
CA THR A 14 -23.12 -9.85 -2.36
C THR A 14 -23.98 -8.92 -1.52
N ARG A 15 -23.52 -7.68 -1.28
CA ARG A 15 -24.23 -6.64 -0.54
C ARG A 15 -25.03 -5.70 -1.43
N ASN A 16 -25.09 -5.96 -2.75
CA ASN A 16 -25.71 -5.09 -3.76
C ASN A 16 -25.18 -3.65 -3.73
N ILE A 17 -23.88 -3.49 -3.48
CA ILE A 17 -23.21 -2.20 -3.45
C ILE A 17 -22.60 -1.93 -4.83
N SER A 18 -22.88 -0.76 -5.41
CA SER A 18 -22.23 -0.28 -6.63
C SER A 18 -20.87 0.36 -6.35
N LEU A 19 -19.98 0.34 -7.34
CA LEU A 19 -18.71 1.06 -7.28
C LEU A 19 -18.92 2.58 -7.13
N GLU A 20 -20.03 3.12 -7.65
CA GLU A 20 -20.40 4.52 -7.49
C GLU A 20 -20.66 4.87 -6.02
N GLN A 21 -21.42 4.03 -5.30
CA GLN A 21 -21.68 4.22 -3.87
C GLN A 21 -20.39 4.19 -3.05
N VAL A 22 -19.51 3.21 -3.31
CA VAL A 22 -18.19 3.13 -2.67
C VAL A 22 -17.37 4.39 -2.95
N SER A 23 -17.29 4.81 -4.22
CA SER A 23 -16.55 6.00 -4.65
C SER A 23 -17.07 7.27 -3.98
N LYS A 24 -18.39 7.44 -3.91
CA LYS A 24 -19.04 8.61 -3.31
C LYS A 24 -18.71 8.75 -1.82
N PHE A 25 -18.69 7.63 -1.09
CA PHE A 25 -18.42 7.60 0.34
C PHE A 25 -16.93 7.68 0.66
N THR A 26 -16.11 6.86 0.03
CA THR A 26 -14.67 6.72 0.31
C THR A 26 -13.80 7.80 -0.35
N LYS A 27 -14.35 8.52 -1.33
CA LYS A 27 -13.63 9.47 -2.20
C LYS A 27 -12.54 8.83 -3.06
N ILE A 28 -12.51 7.51 -3.16
CA ILE A 28 -11.66 6.79 -4.10
C ILE A 28 -12.31 6.87 -5.48
N LYS A 29 -11.58 7.31 -6.49
CA LYS A 29 -12.06 7.33 -7.88
C LYS A 29 -12.46 5.92 -8.32
N GLN A 30 -13.59 5.78 -9.03
CA GLN A 30 -14.10 4.48 -9.47
C GLN A 30 -13.08 3.62 -10.23
N HIS A 31 -12.24 4.22 -11.10
CA HIS A 31 -11.22 3.47 -11.83
C HIS A 31 -10.17 2.81 -10.92
N HIS A 32 -9.84 3.42 -9.77
CA HIS A 32 -8.96 2.77 -8.79
C HIS A 32 -9.65 1.61 -8.08
N LEU A 33 -10.96 1.72 -7.79
CA LEU A 33 -11.72 0.61 -7.21
C LEU A 33 -11.80 -0.56 -8.19
N ILE A 34 -12.03 -0.29 -9.49
CA ILE A 34 -11.98 -1.29 -10.56
C ILE A 34 -10.61 -1.95 -10.61
N ALA A 35 -9.53 -1.16 -10.64
CA ALA A 35 -8.17 -1.69 -10.66
C ALA A 35 -7.84 -2.55 -9.43
N ILE A 36 -8.34 -2.19 -8.24
CA ILE A 36 -8.23 -3.02 -7.03
C ILE A 36 -8.96 -4.35 -7.21
N GLU A 37 -10.22 -4.33 -7.67
CA GLU A 37 -11.04 -5.53 -7.85
C GLU A 37 -10.50 -6.48 -8.94
N GLU A 38 -9.94 -5.91 -10.01
CA GLU A 38 -9.31 -6.65 -11.10
C GLU A 38 -7.87 -7.09 -10.80
N GLY A 39 -7.25 -6.54 -9.75
CA GLY A 39 -5.87 -6.85 -9.40
C GLY A 39 -4.85 -6.29 -10.41
N ARG A 40 -5.05 -5.06 -10.88
CA ARG A 40 -4.18 -4.34 -11.82
C ARG A 40 -3.33 -3.27 -11.10
N PRO A 41 -2.22 -3.65 -10.44
CA PRO A 41 -1.38 -2.71 -9.68
C PRO A 41 -0.77 -1.60 -10.53
N GLU A 42 -0.59 -1.83 -11.83
CA GLU A 42 -0.06 -0.85 -12.78
C GLU A 42 -0.99 0.36 -13.01
N LEU A 43 -2.29 0.22 -12.70
CA LEU A 43 -3.27 1.29 -12.79
C LEU A 43 -3.52 2.00 -11.45
N LEU A 44 -2.75 1.63 -10.41
CA LEU A 44 -2.88 2.17 -9.07
C LEU A 44 -1.78 3.19 -8.75
N PRO A 45 -2.06 4.14 -7.84
CA PRO A 45 -1.03 5.00 -7.29
C PRO A 45 -0.01 4.19 -6.45
N PRO A 46 1.08 4.82 -5.98
CA PRO A 46 2.07 4.16 -5.14
C PRO A 46 1.44 3.44 -3.93
N ALA A 47 2.06 2.32 -3.53
CA ALA A 47 1.54 1.40 -2.52
C ALA A 47 1.01 2.04 -1.20
N PRO A 48 1.62 3.11 -0.64
CA PRO A 48 1.06 3.78 0.54
C PRO A 48 -0.38 4.28 0.35
N TYR A 49 -0.71 4.79 -0.84
CA TYR A 49 -2.06 5.24 -1.18
C TYR A 49 -3.02 4.04 -1.30
N VAL A 50 -2.56 2.96 -1.94
CA VAL A 50 -3.36 1.74 -2.10
C VAL A 50 -3.72 1.13 -0.74
N LYS A 51 -2.79 1.11 0.22
CA LYS A 51 -3.10 0.68 1.60
C LYS A 51 -4.21 1.52 2.23
N GLY A 52 -4.17 2.85 2.04
CA GLY A 52 -5.23 3.74 2.47
C GLY A 52 -6.57 3.42 1.82
N TYR A 53 -6.58 3.17 0.51
CA TYR A 53 -7.78 2.79 -0.24
C TYR A 53 -8.38 1.49 0.27
N LEU A 54 -7.56 0.46 0.45
CA LEU A 54 -7.98 -0.84 0.99
C LEU A 54 -8.54 -0.71 2.41
N ASN A 55 -7.96 0.15 3.25
CA ASN A 55 -8.45 0.38 4.60
C ASN A 55 -9.88 0.96 4.60
N VAL A 56 -10.11 2.05 3.86
CA VAL A 56 -11.44 2.69 3.82
C VAL A 56 -12.46 1.86 3.05
N TYR A 57 -12.03 1.11 2.03
CA TYR A 57 -12.92 0.22 1.29
C TYR A 57 -13.36 -0.98 2.15
N ALA A 58 -12.44 -1.60 2.89
CA ALA A 58 -12.76 -2.66 3.84
C ALA A 58 -13.74 -2.17 4.92
N LYS A 59 -13.51 -0.98 5.49
CA LYS A 59 -14.45 -0.37 6.45
C LYS A 59 -15.83 -0.14 5.86
N TYR A 60 -15.91 0.34 4.63
CA TYR A 60 -17.19 0.57 3.94
C TYR A 60 -17.96 -0.73 3.73
N LEU A 61 -17.25 -1.82 3.42
CA LEU A 61 -17.81 -3.18 3.33
C LEU A 61 -17.93 -3.88 4.69
N THR A 62 -17.76 -3.19 5.82
CA THR A 62 -17.81 -3.77 7.17
C THR A 62 -16.93 -5.01 7.36
N LEU A 63 -15.80 -5.06 6.66
CA LEU A 63 -14.76 -6.09 6.77
C LEU A 63 -13.69 -5.65 7.77
N ASP A 64 -12.88 -6.58 8.26
CA ASP A 64 -11.70 -6.23 9.07
C ASP A 64 -10.62 -5.58 8.19
N PRO A 65 -10.34 -4.27 8.36
CA PRO A 65 -9.37 -3.58 7.52
C PRO A 65 -7.94 -4.08 7.76
N LYS A 66 -7.64 -4.57 8.97
CA LYS A 66 -6.30 -5.07 9.30
C LYS A 66 -5.98 -6.32 8.47
N ASN A 67 -6.93 -7.26 8.40
CA ASN A 67 -6.78 -8.46 7.57
C ASN A 67 -6.59 -8.13 6.08
N ILE A 68 -7.40 -7.20 5.53
CA ILE A 68 -7.30 -6.80 4.11
C ILE A 68 -5.94 -6.16 3.80
N VAL A 69 -5.48 -5.24 4.65
CA VAL A 69 -4.18 -4.58 4.47
C VAL A 69 -3.04 -5.60 4.61
N LEU A 70 -3.11 -6.51 5.58
CA LEU A 70 -2.09 -7.55 5.76
C LEU A 70 -1.96 -8.44 4.52
N ARG A 71 -3.07 -8.91 3.95
CA ARG A 71 -3.07 -9.71 2.71
C ARG A 71 -2.42 -8.96 1.54
N TYR A 72 -2.62 -7.65 1.46
CA TYR A 72 -1.97 -6.83 0.45
C TYR A 72 -0.47 -6.67 0.70
N GLU A 73 -0.05 -6.54 1.95
CA GLU A 73 1.38 -6.48 2.30
C GLU A 73 2.10 -7.79 2.03
N GLU A 74 1.47 -8.92 2.31
CA GLU A 74 1.98 -10.26 1.95
C GLU A 74 2.11 -10.41 0.44
N TYR A 75 1.11 -9.95 -0.32
CA TYR A 75 1.19 -9.90 -1.78
C TYR A 75 2.39 -9.05 -2.25
N LEU A 76 2.57 -7.83 -1.73
CA LEU A 76 3.72 -6.99 -2.08
C LEU A 76 5.06 -7.65 -1.75
N LYS A 77 5.18 -8.30 -0.59
CA LYS A 77 6.40 -9.03 -0.20
C LYS A 77 6.69 -10.18 -1.16
N SER A 78 5.66 -10.89 -1.63
CA SER A 78 5.83 -11.99 -2.59
C SER A 78 6.33 -11.54 -3.98
N LEU A 79 6.11 -10.27 -4.34
CA LEU A 79 6.61 -9.68 -5.59
C LEU A 79 8.08 -9.26 -5.52
N ILE A 80 8.64 -9.17 -4.30
CA ILE A 80 10.01 -8.74 -4.06
C ILE A 80 10.85 -10.00 -3.86
N PRO A 81 11.74 -10.38 -4.80
CA PRO A 81 12.63 -11.51 -4.61
C PRO A 81 13.52 -11.28 -3.37
N PRO A 82 13.76 -12.31 -2.55
CA PRO A 82 14.52 -12.17 -1.29
C PRO A 82 15.91 -11.55 -1.49
N GLU A 83 16.55 -11.81 -2.63
CA GLU A 83 17.86 -11.24 -3.00
C GLU A 83 17.86 -9.70 -3.08
N SER A 84 16.75 -9.10 -3.49
CA SER A 84 16.65 -7.63 -3.60
C SER A 84 16.56 -6.93 -2.24
N ILE A 85 16.06 -7.62 -1.21
CA ILE A 85 15.99 -7.12 0.17
C ILE A 85 17.39 -7.11 0.80
N GLU A 86 18.18 -8.16 0.55
CA GLU A 86 19.57 -8.30 1.00
C GLU A 86 20.44 -7.14 0.50
N LEU A 87 20.36 -6.83 -0.79
CA LEU A 87 21.11 -5.75 -1.43
C LEU A 87 20.71 -4.37 -0.88
N GLN A 88 19.42 -4.16 -0.61
CA GLN A 88 18.93 -2.91 0.00
C GLN A 88 19.41 -2.74 1.45
N HIS A 89 19.35 -3.79 2.28
CA HIS A 89 19.84 -3.75 3.66
C HIS A 89 21.35 -3.49 3.74
N GLN A 90 22.13 -4.13 2.87
CA GLN A 90 23.57 -3.89 2.76
C GLN A 90 23.89 -2.45 2.32
N ALA A 91 23.14 -1.91 1.35
CA ALA A 91 23.30 -0.54 0.88
C ALA A 91 22.91 0.51 1.93
N LEU A 92 21.85 0.28 2.72
CA LEU A 92 21.43 1.14 3.84
C LEU A 92 22.45 1.15 4.98
N HIS A 93 23.03 -0.01 5.32
CA HIS A 93 24.07 -0.10 6.35
C HIS A 93 25.37 0.60 5.94
N LYS A 94 25.72 0.61 4.65
CA LYS A 94 26.94 1.29 4.15
C LYS A 94 26.83 2.83 4.16
N LYS A 95 25.62 3.39 4.19
CA LYS A 95 25.38 4.85 4.07
C LYS A 95 25.35 5.61 5.39
N LYS A 96 25.37 4.93 6.54
CA LYS A 96 25.54 5.57 7.86
C LYS A 96 27.03 5.76 8.19
N SER A 97 27.65 6.78 7.62
CA SER A 97 28.81 7.40 8.26
C SER A 97 28.31 8.56 9.13
N PRO A 98 28.55 8.57 10.45
CA PRO A 98 28.20 9.72 11.27
C PRO A 98 29.08 10.90 10.84
N ARG A 99 28.47 12.01 10.42
CA ARG A 99 29.21 13.27 10.25
C ARG A 99 29.62 13.74 11.66
N PRO A 100 30.92 13.85 11.97
CA PRO A 100 31.35 14.32 13.29
C PRO A 100 30.96 15.79 13.47
N TRP A 101 30.46 16.12 14.66
CA TRP A 101 29.78 17.37 15.01
C TRP A 101 30.76 18.53 15.33
N TYR A 102 32.06 18.29 15.20
CA TYR A 102 33.11 19.28 15.47
C TYR A 102 33.84 19.66 14.19
N SER A 103 33.23 20.52 13.38
CA SER A 103 33.95 21.26 12.33
C SER A 103 33.37 22.66 12.12
N LEU A 104 33.24 23.44 13.21
CA LEU A 104 33.10 24.90 13.17
C LEU A 104 33.83 25.44 14.41
N SER A 105 35.16 25.44 14.33
CA SER A 105 36.02 26.22 15.21
C SER A 105 36.21 27.61 14.59
N PHE A 106 35.65 28.62 15.27
CA PHE A 106 35.98 30.07 15.27
C PHE A 106 35.79 30.82 13.93
N ILE A 107 34.70 31.57 13.71
CA ILE A 107 34.32 32.89 14.26
C ILE A 107 35.44 33.94 14.13
N PHE A 108 35.18 34.90 13.24
CA PHE A 108 35.75 36.24 13.13
C PHE A 108 36.08 36.87 14.50
N SER A 109 37.32 37.33 14.68
CA SER A 109 37.63 38.66 15.23
C SER A 109 39.06 39.06 14.88
#